data_AF-A0AAV9D255-F1
#
_entry.id   AF-A0AAV9D255-F1
#
_cell.length_a   1.000
_cell.length_b   1.000
_cell.length_c   1.000
_cell.angle_alpha   90.00
_cell.angle_beta   90.00
_cell.angle_gamma   90.00
#
_symmetry.space_group_name_H-M   'P 1'
#
loop_
_entity.id
_entity.type
_entity.pdbx_description
1 polymer ?
#
loop_
_entity_poly.entity_id
_entity_poly.type
_entity_poly.pdbx_seq_one_letter_code
_entity_poly.pdbx_strand_id
1 'polypeptide(L)'
;MPIGVTVARYFKHQDPTWFYAHISIQGIGFFVGLIGLITGFSLEDKLNVDVDTHKGLAVFILVLGCLQVMALLARPAKGAKLRKYWNWYHHYVGRVCIVVAVGNIFYGIHLGRESSSWNIGYGIVLALWVVVSVVLELRRCTSD
;
A
#
# COMPACT_ATOMS: atom_id res chain seq x y z
N MET A 1 0.89 -2.95 3.85
CA MET A 1 0.55 -2.90 2.40
C MET A 1 1.42 -3.81 1.52
N PRO A 2 2.76 -3.75 1.55
CA PRO A 2 3.62 -4.47 0.58
C PRO A 2 3.44 -6.00 0.57
N ILE A 3 3.32 -6.61 1.76
CA ILE A 3 3.12 -8.05 1.92
C ILE A 3 1.82 -8.51 1.24
N GLY A 4 0.72 -7.77 1.41
CA GLY A 4 -0.57 -8.11 0.80
C GLY A 4 -0.50 -8.12 -0.72
N VAL A 5 0.30 -7.24 -1.32
CA VAL A 5 0.56 -7.23 -2.78
C VAL A 5 1.36 -8.45 -3.21
N THR A 6 2.41 -8.80 -2.47
CA THR A 6 3.21 -10.01 -2.72
C THR A 6 2.34 -11.27 -2.65
N VAL A 7 1.49 -11.40 -1.62
CA VAL A 7 0.52 -12.50 -1.48
C VAL A 7 -0.39 -12.59 -2.72
N ALA A 8 -1.01 -11.47 -3.13
CA ALA A 8 -1.90 -11.44 -4.28
C ALA A 8 -1.21 -11.68 -5.63
N ARG A 9 0.11 -11.49 -5.74
CA ARG A 9 0.85 -11.74 -6.98
C ARG A 9 1.32 -13.20 -7.11
N TYR A 10 1.89 -13.76 -6.04
CA TYR A 10 2.61 -15.04 -6.11
C TYR A 10 1.81 -16.23 -5.58
N PHE A 11 0.83 -16.01 -4.71
CA PHE A 11 0.14 -17.11 -4.02
C PHE A 11 -1.26 -17.40 -4.56
N LYS A 12 -1.63 -16.87 -5.75
CA LYS A 12 -2.96 -17.09 -6.36
C LYS A 12 -3.34 -18.56 -6.56
N HIS A 13 -2.37 -19.47 -6.63
CA HIS A 13 -2.59 -20.91 -6.72
C HIS A 13 -3.26 -21.50 -5.46
N GLN A 14 -3.18 -20.81 -4.32
CA GLN A 14 -3.80 -21.21 -3.06
C GLN A 14 -5.18 -20.56 -2.90
N ASP A 15 -6.07 -20.70 -3.89
CA ASP A 15 -7.45 -20.19 -3.81
C ASP A 15 -8.26 -21.04 -2.82
N PRO A 16 -9.04 -20.45 -1.87
CA PRO A 16 -9.30 -19.02 -1.67
C PRO A 16 -8.36 -18.33 -0.66
N THR A 17 -7.43 -19.05 -0.03
CA THR A 17 -6.54 -18.55 1.03
C THR A 17 -5.81 -17.27 0.69
N TRP A 18 -5.24 -17.15 -0.52
CA TRP A 18 -4.53 -15.94 -0.95
C TRP A 18 -5.41 -14.70 -0.92
N PHE A 19 -6.70 -14.87 -1.24
CA PHE A 19 -7.65 -13.76 -1.33
C PHE A 19 -7.96 -13.24 0.07
N TYR A 20 -8.26 -14.14 1.01
CA TYR A 20 -8.48 -13.77 2.41
C TYR A 20 -7.25 -13.14 3.03
N ALA A 21 -6.07 -13.73 2.85
CA ALA A 21 -4.82 -13.15 3.33
C ALA A 21 -4.56 -11.74 2.75
N HIS A 22 -4.80 -11.55 1.44
CA HIS A 22 -4.67 -10.24 0.81
C HIS A 22 -5.62 -9.20 1.43
N ILE A 23 -6.92 -9.49 1.50
CA ILE A 23 -7.89 -8.50 2.02
C ILE A 23 -7.68 -8.21 3.50
N SER A 24 -7.26 -9.19 4.31
CA SER A 24 -6.98 -8.99 5.73
C SER A 24 -5.76 -8.09 5.93
N ILE A 25 -4.65 -8.35 5.24
CA ILE A 25 -3.43 -7.53 5.34
C ILE A 25 -3.68 -6.10 4.86
N GLN A 26 -4.41 -5.93 3.75
CA GLN A 26 -4.74 -4.61 3.23
C GLN A 26 -5.75 -3.87 4.10
N GLY A 27 -6.74 -4.57 4.67
CA GLY A 27 -7.70 -4.00 5.60
C GLY A 27 -7.03 -3.45 6.86
N ILE A 28 -6.15 -4.25 7.48
CA ILE A 28 -5.36 -3.80 8.64
C ILE A 28 -4.51 -2.57 8.26
N GLY A 29 -3.82 -2.62 7.12
CA GLY A 29 -3.01 -1.49 6.64
C GLY A 29 -3.82 -0.22 6.39
N PHE A 30 -5.04 -0.34 5.85
CA PHE A 30 -5.95 0.78 5.64
C PHE A 30 -6.39 1.41 6.96
N PHE A 31 -6.80 0.61 7.95
CA PHE A 31 -7.23 1.14 9.25
C PHE A 31 -6.07 1.80 10.02
N VAL A 32 -4.88 1.18 10.03
CA VAL A 32 -3.69 1.78 10.65
C VAL A 32 -3.34 3.10 9.96
N GLY A 33 -3.42 3.15 8.63
CA GLY A 33 -3.19 4.39 7.86
C GLY A 33 -4.22 5.47 8.17
N LEU A 34 -5.51 5.12 8.29
CA LEU A 34 -6.58 6.05 8.67
C LEU A 34 -6.36 6.61 10.08
N ILE A 35 -6.02 5.77 11.05
CA ILE A 35 -5.69 6.20 12.40
C ILE A 35 -4.49 7.15 12.37
N GLY A 36 -3.43 6.79 11.64
CA GLY A 36 -2.25 7.65 11.48
C GLY A 36 -2.57 9.02 10.89
N LEU A 37 -3.45 9.08 9.88
CA LEU A 37 -3.90 10.35 9.31
C LEU A 37 -4.67 11.20 10.34
N ILE A 38 -5.62 10.61 11.07
CA ILE A 38 -6.41 11.31 12.10
C ILE A 38 -5.50 11.82 13.22
N THR A 39 -4.55 11.00 13.67
CA THR A 39 -3.54 11.41 14.66
C THR A 39 -2.67 12.54 14.11
N GLY A 40 -2.28 12.49 12.84
CA GLY A 40 -1.52 13.55 12.16
C GLY A 40 -2.23 14.90 12.17
N PHE A 41 -3.52 14.94 11.79
CA PHE A 41 -4.33 16.16 11.89
C PHE A 41 -4.42 16.69 13.33
N SER A 42 -4.66 15.80 14.30
CA SER A 42 -4.71 16.21 15.71
C SER A 42 -3.38 16.75 16.23
N LEU A 43 -2.25 16.23 15.73
CA LEU A 43 -0.93 16.66 16.14
C LEU A 43 -0.54 18.00 15.50
N GLU A 44 -0.89 18.22 14.23
CA GLU A 44 -0.71 19.49 13.53
C GLU A 44 -1.35 20.65 14.31
N ASP A 45 -2.63 20.50 14.67
CA ASP A 45 -3.37 21.50 15.45
C ASP A 45 -2.72 21.78 16.82
N LYS A 46 -2.21 20.73 17.47
CA LYS A 46 -1.59 20.84 18.81
C LYS A 46 -0.20 21.46 18.78
N LEU A 47 0.60 21.16 17.76
CA LEU A 47 1.97 21.63 17.64
C LEU A 47 2.07 22.96 16.87
N ASN A 48 0.99 23.39 16.22
CA ASN A 48 0.95 24.60 15.37
C ASN A 48 2.08 24.60 14.33
N VAL A 49 2.26 23.46 13.67
CA VAL A 49 3.26 23.25 12.61
C VAL A 49 2.57 23.18 11.26
N ASP A 50 3.25 23.65 10.21
CA ASP A 50 2.74 23.53 8.84
C ASP A 50 3.33 22.27 8.18
N VAL A 51 2.45 21.35 7.81
CA VAL A 51 2.78 20.11 7.09
C VAL A 51 1.87 19.91 5.87
N ASP A 52 1.38 20.99 5.27
CA ASP A 52 0.33 20.99 4.25
C ASP A 52 0.57 20.02 3.08
N THR A 53 1.81 19.93 2.59
CA THR A 53 2.13 18.99 1.50
C THR A 53 2.04 17.53 1.95
N HIS A 54 2.55 17.20 3.14
CA HIS A 54 2.53 15.83 3.68
C HIS A 54 1.09 15.39 3.99
N LYS A 55 0.31 16.31 4.55
CA LYS A 55 -1.12 16.16 4.82
C LYS A 55 -1.93 15.99 3.53
N GLY A 56 -1.70 16.83 2.53
CA GLY A 56 -2.34 16.73 1.22
C GLY A 56 -2.06 15.39 0.53
N LEU A 57 -0.80 14.93 0.55
CA LEU A 57 -0.43 13.60 0.05
C LEU A 57 -1.09 12.48 0.87
N ALA A 58 -1.19 12.61 2.19
CA ALA A 58 -1.84 11.63 3.05
C ALA A 58 -3.34 11.51 2.77
N VAL A 59 -4.04 12.63 2.56
CA VAL A 59 -5.45 12.66 2.12
C VAL A 59 -5.59 12.02 0.73
N PHE A 60 -4.69 12.33 -0.21
CA PHE A 60 -4.70 11.71 -1.53
C PHE A 60 -4.52 10.20 -1.45
N ILE A 61 -3.58 9.70 -0.62
CA ILE A 61 -3.40 8.27 -0.35
C ILE A 61 -4.66 7.66 0.24
N LEU A 62 -5.35 8.34 1.17
CA LEU A 62 -6.62 7.85 1.73
C LEU A 62 -7.69 7.70 0.64
N VAL A 63 -7.83 8.68 -0.26
CA VAL A 63 -8.75 8.60 -1.40
C VAL A 63 -8.43 7.38 -2.27
N LEU A 64 -7.15 7.17 -2.62
CA LEU A 64 -6.73 5.99 -3.37
C LEU A 64 -7.00 4.69 -2.59
N GLY A 65 -6.84 4.70 -1.26
CA GLY A 65 -7.18 3.58 -0.38
C GLY A 65 -8.68 3.26 -0.40
N CYS A 66 -9.55 4.27 -0.33
CA CYS A 66 -11.00 4.11 -0.45
C CYS A 66 -11.38 3.52 -1.81
N LEU A 67 -10.75 3.97 -2.90
CA LEU A 67 -10.90 3.38 -4.23
C LEU A 67 -10.55 1.87 -4.21
N GLN A 68 -9.49 1.47 -3.50
CA GLN A 68 -9.13 0.06 -3.34
C GLN A 68 -10.17 -0.74 -2.55
N VAL A 69 -10.73 -0.17 -1.47
CA VAL A 69 -11.82 -0.81 -0.71
C VAL A 69 -13.07 -0.95 -1.58
N MET A 70 -13.44 0.08 -2.34
CA MET A 70 -14.55 -0.01 -3.29
C MET A 70 -14.32 -1.05 -4.40
N ALA A 71 -13.06 -1.30 -4.78
CA ALA A 71 -12.72 -2.38 -5.72
C ALA A 71 -13.19 -3.74 -5.20
N LEU A 72 -13.10 -4.00 -3.88
CA LEU A 72 -13.60 -5.23 -3.27
C LEU A 72 -15.12 -5.37 -3.47
N LEU A 73 -15.87 -4.30 -3.21
CA LEU A 73 -17.33 -4.28 -3.33
C LEU A 73 -17.79 -4.43 -4.79
N ALA A 74 -17.08 -3.79 -5.71
CA ALA A 74 -17.38 -3.80 -7.14
C ALA A 74 -16.72 -4.96 -7.90
N ARG A 75 -16.23 -6.01 -7.20
CA ARG A 75 -15.46 -7.11 -7.81
C ARG A 75 -16.35 -7.99 -8.71
N PRO A 76 -16.13 -8.02 -10.05
CA PRO A 76 -16.94 -8.84 -10.95
C PRO A 76 -16.70 -10.35 -10.78
N ALA A 77 -17.65 -11.17 -11.25
CA ALA A 77 -17.52 -12.62 -11.32
C ALA A 77 -16.31 -13.06 -12.17
N LYS A 78 -15.75 -14.25 -11.84
CA LYS A 78 -14.70 -14.88 -12.65
C LYS A 78 -15.28 -15.14 -14.07
N GLY A 79 -14.58 -14.70 -15.12
CA GLY A 79 -15.01 -14.85 -16.53
C GLY A 79 -15.72 -13.63 -17.15
N ALA A 80 -16.20 -12.67 -16.36
CA ALA A 80 -16.83 -11.46 -16.91
C ALA A 80 -15.82 -10.59 -17.67
N LYS A 81 -16.19 -10.04 -18.84
CA LYS A 81 -15.33 -9.08 -19.60
C LYS A 81 -14.90 -7.89 -18.73
N LEU A 82 -15.80 -7.40 -17.88
CA LEU A 82 -15.55 -6.30 -16.93
C LEU A 82 -14.43 -6.63 -15.93
N ARG A 83 -14.19 -7.91 -15.62
CA ARG A 83 -13.13 -8.36 -14.71
C ARG A 83 -11.74 -7.89 -15.17
N LYS A 84 -11.51 -7.81 -16.48
CA LYS A 84 -10.26 -7.31 -17.07
C LYS A 84 -10.03 -5.84 -16.73
N TYR A 85 -11.02 -4.99 -16.96
CA TYR A 85 -10.93 -3.55 -16.66
C TYR A 85 -10.85 -3.29 -15.15
N TRP A 86 -11.62 -4.03 -14.37
CA TRP A 86 -11.50 -4.00 -12.90
C TRP A 86 -10.07 -4.35 -12.44
N ASN A 87 -9.42 -5.34 -13.06
CA ASN A 87 -8.03 -5.70 -12.71
C ASN A 87 -7.07 -4.56 -13.03
N TRP A 88 -7.21 -3.91 -14.19
CA TRP A 88 -6.38 -2.75 -14.54
C TRP A 88 -6.55 -1.63 -13.53
N TYR A 89 -7.79 -1.22 -13.29
CA TYR A 89 -8.13 -0.22 -12.27
C TYR A 89 -7.50 -0.56 -10.91
N HIS A 90 -7.80 -1.75 -10.38
CA HIS A 90 -7.34 -2.17 -9.06
C HIS A 90 -5.81 -2.19 -8.97
N HIS A 91 -5.12 -2.73 -9.99
CA HIS A 91 -3.66 -2.84 -10.01
C HIS A 91 -2.97 -1.48 -10.16
N TYR A 92 -3.40 -0.63 -11.10
CA TYR A 92 -2.73 0.65 -11.34
C TYR A 92 -2.97 1.62 -10.18
N VAL A 93 -4.21 1.76 -9.71
CA VAL A 93 -4.52 2.62 -8.55
C VAL A 93 -3.79 2.12 -7.30
N GLY A 94 -3.70 0.80 -7.10
CA GLY A 94 -2.99 0.21 -5.95
C GLY A 94 -1.48 0.49 -5.99
N ARG A 95 -0.86 0.42 -7.18
CA ARG A 95 0.57 0.76 -7.37
C ARG A 95 0.85 2.24 -7.12
N VAL A 96 0.02 3.13 -7.68
CA VAL A 96 0.14 4.57 -7.45
C VAL A 96 0.03 4.88 -5.96
N CYS A 97 -0.96 4.29 -5.27
CA CYS A 97 -1.13 4.45 -3.82
C CYS A 97 0.14 4.07 -3.04
N ILE A 98 0.77 2.93 -3.37
CA ILE A 98 2.01 2.49 -2.69
C ILE A 98 3.17 3.44 -2.99
N VAL A 99 3.38 3.84 -4.24
CA VAL A 99 4.48 4.74 -4.63
C VAL A 99 4.35 6.08 -3.90
N VAL A 100 3.15 6.66 -3.89
CA VAL A 100 2.89 7.92 -3.19
C VAL A 100 3.04 7.75 -1.69
N ALA A 101 2.57 6.65 -1.10
CA ALA A 101 2.76 6.36 0.32
C ALA A 101 4.23 6.23 0.72
N VAL A 102 5.05 5.54 -0.07
CA VAL A 102 6.51 5.44 0.16
C VAL A 102 7.14 6.83 0.15
N GLY A 103 6.85 7.64 -0.87
CA GLY A 103 7.37 9.01 -0.96
C GLY A 103 6.92 9.87 0.22
N ASN A 104 5.64 9.77 0.61
CA ASN A 104 5.10 10.54 1.72
C ASN A 104 5.70 10.14 3.08
N ILE A 105 6.10 8.88 3.25
CA ILE A 105 6.82 8.41 4.46
C ILE A 105 8.20 9.07 4.54
N PHE A 106 9.00 9.01 3.47
CA PHE A 106 10.31 9.68 3.45
C PHE A 106 10.18 11.19 3.67
N TYR A 107 9.18 11.81 3.06
CA TYR A 107 8.89 13.23 3.26
C TYR A 107 8.49 13.55 4.72
N GLY A 108 7.64 12.72 5.33
CA GLY A 108 7.25 12.86 6.73
C GLY A 108 8.42 12.71 7.70
N ILE A 109 9.32 11.74 7.47
CA ILE A 109 10.56 11.58 8.27
C ILE A 109 11.43 12.84 8.16
N HIS A 110 11.57 13.39 6.95
CA HIS A 110 12.32 14.63 6.73
C HIS A 110 11.70 15.82 7.48
N LEU A 111 10.37 15.97 7.42
CA LEU A 111 9.64 17.04 8.15
C LEU A 111 9.80 16.91 9.67
N GLY A 112 9.81 15.69 10.20
CA GLY A 112 10.05 15.42 11.62
C GLY A 112 11.46 15.78 12.10
N ARG A 113 12.37 16.21 11.21
CA ARG A 113 13.80 16.44 11.49
C ARG A 113 14.46 15.23 12.15
N GLU A 114 13.95 14.05 11.83
CA GLU A 114 14.40 12.79 12.38
C GLU A 114 15.78 12.41 11.84
N SER A 115 16.52 11.62 12.60
CA SER A 115 17.86 11.18 12.19
C SER A 115 17.83 10.35 10.90
N SER A 116 18.93 10.36 10.15
CA SER A 116 19.10 9.55 8.93
C SER A 116 18.80 8.06 9.15
N SER A 117 18.95 7.57 10.39
CA SER A 117 18.63 6.19 10.79
C SER A 117 17.20 5.76 10.47
N TRP A 118 16.21 6.65 10.52
CA TRP A 118 14.82 6.32 10.15
C TRP A 118 14.66 6.08 8.65
N ASN A 119 15.28 6.94 7.84
CA ASN A 119 15.32 6.77 6.39
C ASN A 119 16.05 5.48 5.99
N ILE A 120 17.17 5.19 6.65
CA ILE A 120 17.93 3.94 6.45
C ILE A 120 17.07 2.74 6.85
N GLY A 121 16.47 2.76 8.04
CA GLY A 121 15.62 1.67 8.53
C GLY A 121 14.45 1.37 7.59
N TYR A 122 13.74 2.40 7.15
CA TYR A 122 12.66 2.22 6.18
C TYR A 122 13.18 1.76 4.81
N GLY A 123 14.32 2.29 4.36
CA GLY A 123 15.01 1.85 3.14
C GLY A 123 15.37 0.36 3.17
N ILE A 124 15.86 -0.15 4.30
CA ILE A 124 16.15 -1.58 4.50
C ILE A 124 14.88 -2.42 4.36
N VAL A 125 13.77 -1.99 4.98
CA VAL A 125 12.48 -2.69 4.86
C VAL A 125 12.02 -2.77 3.40
N LEU A 126 12.15 -1.67 2.64
CA LEU A 126 11.81 -1.65 1.22
C LEU A 126 12.75 -2.55 0.40
N ALA A 127 14.05 -2.51 0.66
CA ALA A 127 15.04 -3.36 -0.02
C ALA A 127 14.74 -4.85 0.22
N LEU A 128 14.45 -5.24 1.46
CA LEU A 128 14.05 -6.61 1.80
C LEU A 128 12.78 -7.02 1.06
N TRP A 129 11.77 -6.14 1.00
CA TRP A 129 10.55 -6.42 0.24
C TRP A 129 10.82 -6.62 -1.26
N VAL A 130 11.69 -5.80 -1.86
CA VAL A 130 12.10 -5.95 -3.26
C VAL A 130 12.85 -7.26 -3.47
N VAL A 131 13.83 -7.60 -2.61
CA VAL A 131 14.59 -8.86 -2.68
C VAL A 131 13.65 -10.07 -2.62
N VAL A 132 12.73 -10.10 -1.65
CA VAL A 132 11.73 -11.18 -1.54
C VAL A 132 10.88 -11.28 -2.80
N SER A 133 10.45 -10.14 -3.34
CA SER A 133 9.63 -10.11 -4.57
C SER A 133 10.41 -10.62 -5.79
N VAL A 134 11.68 -10.24 -5.94
CA VAL A 134 12.56 -10.74 -7.00
C VAL A 134 12.76 -12.25 -6.88
N VAL A 135 13.05 -12.76 -5.68
CA VAL A 135 13.21 -14.22 -5.46
C VAL A 135 11.94 -14.97 -5.83
N LEU A 136 10.76 -14.47 -5.43
CA LEU A 136 9.48 -15.10 -5.77
C LEU A 136 9.16 -15.01 -7.27
N GLU A 137 9.53 -13.91 -7.94
CA GLU A 137 9.39 -13.76 -9.38
C GLU A 137 10.28 -14.74 -10.14
N LEU A 138 11.56 -14.86 -9.75
CA LEU A 138 12.50 -15.81 -10.37
C LEU A 138 11.98 -17.24 -10.22
N ARG A 139 11.55 -17.64 -9.02
CA ARG A 139 10.98 -18.97 -8.78
C ARG A 139 9.80 -19.24 -9.69
N ARG A 140 8.87 -18.29 -9.81
CA ARG A 140 7.71 -18.40 -10.71
C ARG A 140 8.14 -18.60 -12.16
N CYS A 141 9.05 -17.78 -12.67
CA CYS A 141 9.54 -17.89 -14.06
C CYS A 141 10.29 -19.20 -14.34
N THR A 142 10.88 -19.83 -13.33
CA THR A 142 11.60 -21.10 -13.47
C THR A 142 10.76 -22.35 -13.19
N SER A 143 9.55 -22.17 -12.65
CA SER A 143 8.63 -23.28 -12.31
C SER A 143 7.54 -23.50 -13.37
N ASP A 144 7.47 -22.61 -14.37
CA ASP A 144 6.64 -22.71 -15.58
C ASP A 144 7.45 -23.34 -16.73
#